data_AF-A0A4R5Q792-F1
#
_entry.id   AF-A0A4R5Q792-F1
#
_cell.length_a   1.000
_cell.length_b   1.000
_cell.length_c   1.000
_cell.angle_alpha   90.00
_cell.angle_beta   90.00
_cell.angle_gamma   90.00
#
_symmetry.space_group_name_H-M   'P 1'
#
loop_
_entity.id
_entity.type
_entity.pdbx_description
1 polymer ?
#
loop_
_entity_poly.entity_id
_entity_poly.type
_entity_poly.pdbx_seq_one_letter_code
_entity_poly.pdbx_strand_id
1 'polypeptide(L)'
;MGGNAFGPWVAAIGALVRQGRARGWVTIDEVNAALAAPDVSAELIEDLLEALADLNIEIADESEAPVLRGPFPDRLAREIGRLVRWGQERGYVTRAELLAAMPPDQVEEARFNETVATLLGMGIRVVEG
;
A
#
# COMPACT_ATOMS: atom_id res chain seq x y z
N MET A 1 -26.11 -22.37 13.44
CA MET A 1 -25.39 -21.82 12.29
C MET A 1 -23.92 -21.81 12.65
N GLY A 2 -23.13 -22.77 12.13
CA GLY A 2 -21.69 -22.82 12.39
C GLY A 2 -21.02 -21.70 11.62
N GLY A 3 -20.83 -20.56 12.27
CA GLY A 3 -20.08 -19.44 11.71
C GLY A 3 -18.65 -19.86 11.50
N ASN A 4 -18.22 -19.85 10.25
CA ASN A 4 -16.91 -20.28 9.80
C ASN A 4 -15.88 -19.41 10.55
N ALA A 5 -15.15 -19.98 11.51
CA ALA A 5 -14.11 -19.25 12.25
C ALA A 5 -13.06 -18.61 11.30
N PHE A 6 -12.91 -19.17 10.09
CA PHE A 6 -12.03 -18.69 9.02
C PHE A 6 -12.63 -17.58 8.14
N GLY A 7 -13.92 -17.26 8.26
CA GLY A 7 -14.60 -16.29 7.39
C GLY A 7 -14.01 -14.88 7.46
N PRO A 8 -13.77 -14.31 8.66
CA PRO A 8 -13.18 -12.98 8.81
C PRO A 8 -11.76 -12.91 8.22
N TRP A 9 -10.97 -13.96 8.39
CA TRP A 9 -9.59 -14.04 7.93
C TRP A 9 -9.49 -14.07 6.40
N VAL A 10 -10.30 -14.89 5.73
CA VAL A 10 -10.35 -14.94 4.26
C VAL A 10 -10.80 -13.61 3.67
N ALA A 11 -11.76 -12.93 4.30
CA ALA A 11 -12.21 -11.61 3.86
C ALA A 11 -11.12 -10.54 4.01
N ALA A 12 -10.37 -10.58 5.12
CA ALA A 12 -9.29 -9.65 5.42
C ALA A 12 -8.09 -9.84 4.48
N ILE A 13 -7.60 -11.07 4.28
CA ILE A 13 -6.57 -11.39 3.27
C ILE A 13 -7.05 -10.98 1.88
N GLY A 14 -8.29 -11.29 1.53
CA GLY A 14 -8.85 -10.91 0.23
C GLY A 14 -8.85 -9.39 0.03
N ALA A 15 -9.11 -8.61 1.07
CA ALA A 15 -9.02 -7.15 1.03
C ALA A 15 -7.56 -6.67 0.91
N LEU A 16 -6.66 -7.22 1.70
CA LEU A 16 -5.22 -6.95 1.66
C LEU A 16 -4.66 -7.17 0.26
N VAL A 17 -4.94 -8.32 -0.35
CA VAL A 17 -4.50 -8.65 -1.71
C VAL A 17 -5.08 -7.68 -2.72
N ARG A 18 -6.37 -7.33 -2.63
CA ARG A 18 -6.97 -6.34 -3.55
C ARG A 18 -6.31 -4.97 -3.43
N GLN A 19 -6.03 -4.50 -2.21
CA GLN A 19 -5.34 -3.24 -1.97
C GLN A 19 -3.90 -3.29 -2.47
N GLY A 20 -3.19 -4.38 -2.13
CA GLY A 20 -1.82 -4.64 -2.57
C GLY A 20 -1.69 -4.67 -4.09
N ARG A 21 -2.64 -5.28 -4.81
CA ARG A 21 -2.66 -5.25 -6.28
C ARG A 21 -2.97 -3.87 -6.85
N ALA A 22 -3.74 -3.06 -6.14
CA ALA A 22 -4.09 -1.71 -6.60
C ALA A 22 -2.94 -0.72 -6.42
N ARG A 23 -2.15 -0.84 -5.34
CA ARG A 23 -1.01 0.06 -5.05
C ARG A 23 0.38 -0.53 -5.29
N GLY A 24 0.47 -1.83 -5.60
CA GLY A 24 1.71 -2.55 -5.84
C GLY A 24 2.50 -2.95 -4.59
N TRP A 25 1.99 -2.66 -3.38
CA TRP A 25 2.68 -2.95 -2.11
C TRP A 25 1.68 -3.12 -0.94
N VAL A 26 2.12 -3.71 0.17
CA VAL A 26 1.42 -3.75 1.47
C VAL A 26 2.42 -3.59 2.61
N THR A 27 2.00 -3.17 3.80
CA THR A 27 2.87 -3.13 4.99
C THR A 27 2.78 -4.41 5.80
N ILE A 28 3.83 -4.68 6.58
CA ILE A 28 3.84 -5.74 7.59
C ILE A 28 2.69 -5.60 8.58
N ASP A 29 2.35 -4.38 8.99
CA ASP A 29 1.20 -4.15 9.88
C ASP A 29 -0.14 -4.52 9.22
N GLU A 30 -0.30 -4.26 7.93
CA GLU A 30 -1.51 -4.66 7.19
C GLU A 30 -1.59 -6.17 7.02
N VAL A 31 -0.45 -6.84 6.78
CA VAL A 31 -0.35 -8.31 6.77
C VAL A 31 -0.74 -8.86 8.15
N ASN A 32 -0.14 -8.34 9.22
CA ASN A 32 -0.42 -8.76 10.60
C ASN A 32 -1.87 -8.52 11.00
N ALA A 33 -2.45 -7.37 10.60
CA ALA A 33 -3.85 -7.04 10.86
C ALA A 33 -4.80 -7.96 10.08
N ALA A 34 -4.48 -8.29 8.83
CA ALA A 34 -5.28 -9.22 8.02
C ALA A 34 -5.23 -10.64 8.57
N LEU A 35 -4.08 -11.05 9.10
CA LEU A 35 -3.89 -12.35 9.74
C LEU A 35 -4.45 -12.42 11.17
N ALA A 36 -4.81 -11.28 11.77
CA ALA A 36 -5.16 -11.16 13.19
C ALA A 36 -4.06 -11.71 14.13
N ALA A 37 -2.80 -11.41 13.81
CA ALA A 37 -1.64 -11.76 14.66
C ALA A 37 -1.82 -11.20 16.08
N PRO A 38 -1.62 -12.01 17.13
CA PRO A 38 -0.39 -12.77 17.34
C PRO A 38 -0.48 -14.32 17.27
N ASP A 39 -1.68 -14.90 17.09
CA ASP A 39 -1.91 -16.35 17.17
C ASP A 39 -1.66 -17.12 15.86
N VAL A 40 -0.85 -16.56 14.96
CA VAL A 40 -0.64 -17.05 13.60
C VAL A 40 0.78 -17.60 13.49
N SER A 41 0.96 -18.77 12.87
CA SER A 41 2.28 -19.37 12.71
C SER A 41 3.17 -18.56 11.76
N ALA A 42 4.48 -18.55 12.03
CA ALA A 42 5.45 -17.92 11.14
C ALA A 42 5.40 -18.49 9.73
N GLU A 43 5.20 -19.81 9.58
CA GLU A 43 5.03 -20.48 8.29
C GLU A 43 3.88 -19.87 7.47
N LEU A 44 2.74 -19.57 8.10
CA LEU A 44 1.61 -18.96 7.39
C LEU A 44 1.89 -17.52 6.99
N ILE A 45 2.64 -16.78 7.82
CA ILE A 45 3.09 -15.43 7.48
C ILE A 45 4.02 -15.50 6.27
N GLU A 46 5.02 -16.40 6.29
CA GLU A 46 5.95 -16.62 5.19
C GLU A 46 5.22 -17.02 3.90
N ASP A 47 4.30 -17.98 3.96
CA ASP A 47 3.47 -18.40 2.82
C ASP A 47 2.67 -17.22 2.23
N LEU A 48 2.12 -16.35 3.08
CA LEU A 48 1.40 -15.16 2.61
C LEU A 48 2.35 -14.13 1.99
N LEU A 49 3.53 -13.90 2.57
CA LEU A 49 4.53 -12.99 2.00
C LEU A 49 5.00 -13.47 0.63
N GLU A 50 5.21 -14.78 0.46
CA GLU A 50 5.54 -15.39 -0.83
C GLU A 50 4.39 -15.23 -1.83
N ALA A 51 3.15 -15.51 -1.42
CA ALA A 51 1.98 -15.31 -2.26
C ALA A 51 1.77 -13.84 -2.67
N LEU A 52 2.10 -12.88 -1.81
CA LEU A 52 2.06 -11.45 -2.15
C LEU A 52 3.14 -11.11 -3.18
N ALA A 53 4.37 -11.61 -3.00
CA ALA A 53 5.46 -11.42 -3.95
C ALA A 53 5.12 -11.99 -5.35
N ASP A 54 4.54 -13.19 -5.41
CA ASP A 54 4.06 -13.81 -6.65
C ASP A 54 2.98 -12.98 -7.37
N LEU A 55 2.18 -12.23 -6.60
CA LEU A 55 1.18 -11.31 -7.13
C LEU A 55 1.76 -9.94 -7.51
N ASN A 56 3.09 -9.79 -7.47
CA ASN A 56 3.81 -8.54 -7.68
C ASN A 56 3.40 -7.46 -6.67
N ILE A 57 3.09 -7.88 -5.45
CA ILE A 57 2.76 -7.03 -4.30
C ILE A 57 3.96 -7.04 -3.37
N GLU A 58 4.60 -5.89 -3.23
CA GLU A 58 5.81 -5.77 -2.42
C GLU A 58 5.52 -5.49 -0.95
N ILE A 59 6.41 -5.90 -0.06
CA ILE A 59 6.24 -5.71 1.38
C ILE A 59 7.05 -4.50 1.82
N ALA A 60 6.35 -3.43 2.17
CA ALA A 60 6.94 -2.19 2.65
C ALA A 60 7.11 -2.24 4.18
N ASP A 61 8.34 -2.01 4.65
CA ASP A 61 8.62 -1.79 6.06
C ASP A 61 8.27 -0.34 6.44
N GLU A 62 7.57 -0.14 7.56
CA GLU A 62 7.19 1.20 8.04
C GLU A 62 8.42 2.05 8.41
N SER A 63 9.55 1.40 8.67
CA SER A 63 10.82 2.03 9.09
C SER A 63 11.63 2.62 7.94
N GLU A 64 11.35 2.23 6.69
CA GLU A 64 12.25 2.47 5.55
C GLU A 64 11.65 3.35 4.44
N ALA A 65 10.42 3.83 4.65
CA ALA A 65 9.76 4.77 3.74
C ALA A 65 10.21 6.21 3.99
N PRO A 66 10.64 6.97 2.96
CA PRO A 66 10.98 8.37 3.13
C PRO A 66 9.70 9.15 3.48
N VAL A 67 9.64 9.76 4.68
CA VAL A 67 8.54 10.66 5.03
C VAL A 67 8.68 11.92 4.18
N LEU A 68 7.77 12.09 3.21
CA LEU A 68 7.73 13.30 2.40
C LEU A 68 7.48 14.52 3.29
N ARG A 69 8.46 15.41 3.38
CA ARG A 69 8.29 16.70 4.06
C ARG A 69 7.58 17.66 3.12
N GLY A 70 6.25 17.68 3.19
CA GLY A 70 5.36 18.56 2.43
C GLY A 70 4.13 18.96 3.24
N PRO A 71 3.15 19.68 2.66
CA PRO A 71 1.91 20.08 3.33
C PRO A 71 0.92 18.92 3.51
N PHE A 72 1.43 17.70 3.66
CA PHE A 72 0.66 16.48 3.80
C PHE A 72 0.56 16.10 5.29
N PRO A 73 -0.60 15.61 5.76
CA PRO A 73 -0.69 14.99 7.07
C PRO A 73 0.24 13.77 7.16
N ASP A 74 0.80 13.49 8.33
CA ASP A 74 1.85 12.48 8.53
C ASP A 74 1.53 11.11 7.92
N ARG A 75 0.27 10.67 8.03
CA ARG A 75 -0.19 9.42 7.41
C ARG A 75 -0.05 9.45 5.89
N LEU A 76 -0.54 10.51 5.25
CA LEU A 76 -0.44 10.66 3.80
C LEU A 76 1.02 10.84 3.36
N ALA A 77 1.83 11.59 4.11
CA ALA A 77 3.24 11.77 3.84
C ALA A 77 4.01 10.43 3.81
N ARG A 78 3.65 9.47 4.67
CA ARG A 78 4.21 8.10 4.67
C ARG A 78 3.74 7.28 3.47
N GLU A 79 2.44 7.32 3.15
CA GLU A 79 1.86 6.61 2.00
C GLU A 79 2.47 7.08 0.67
N ILE A 80 2.51 8.40 0.44
CA ILE A 80 3.14 8.97 -0.75
C ILE A 80 4.66 8.74 -0.70
N GLY A 81 5.29 8.76 0.47
CA GLY A 81 6.70 8.41 0.63
C GLY A 81 7.07 7.02 0.11
N ARG A 82 6.22 6.03 0.40
CA ARG A 82 6.33 4.69 -0.17
C ARG A 82 6.15 4.70 -1.68
N LEU A 83 5.11 5.37 -2.17
CA LEU A 83 4.85 5.53 -3.60
C LEU A 83 6.04 6.18 -4.33
N VAL A 84 6.69 7.15 -3.69
CA VAL A 84 7.88 7.85 -4.21
C VAL A 84 9.05 6.91 -4.35
N ARG A 85 9.33 6.09 -3.33
CA ARG A 85 10.41 5.09 -3.40
C ARG A 85 10.25 4.20 -4.64
N TRP A 86 9.05 3.64 -4.83
CA TRP A 86 8.73 2.81 -6.00
C TRP A 86 8.79 3.59 -7.31
N GLY A 87 8.23 4.79 -7.30
CA GLY A 87 8.22 5.69 -8.45
C GLY A 87 9.62 6.13 -8.88
N GLN A 88 10.57 6.23 -7.95
CA GLN A 88 11.97 6.53 -8.24
C GLN A 88 12.70 5.33 -8.83
N GLU A 89 12.44 4.11 -8.35
CA GLU A 89 13.03 2.89 -8.91
C GLU A 89 12.51 2.58 -10.32
N ARG A 90 11.20 2.76 -10.55
CA ARG A 90 10.53 2.44 -11.82
C ARG A 90 10.52 3.63 -12.80
N GLY A 91 10.72 4.85 -12.30
CA GLY A 91 10.60 6.11 -13.05
C GLY A 91 9.16 6.55 -13.34
N TYR A 92 8.16 5.84 -12.79
CA TYR A 92 6.74 6.19 -12.89
C TYR A 92 5.91 5.56 -11.78
N VAL A 93 4.73 6.13 -11.55
CA VAL A 93 3.64 5.57 -10.74
C VAL A 93 2.35 5.68 -11.54
N THR A 94 1.42 4.76 -11.33
CA THR A 94 0.11 4.80 -11.96
C THR A 94 -0.85 5.64 -11.15
N ARG A 95 -1.87 6.19 -11.83
CA ARG A 95 -2.97 6.89 -11.18
C ARG A 95 -3.69 6.01 -10.16
N ALA A 96 -3.84 4.72 -10.45
CA ALA A 96 -4.43 3.75 -9.53
C ALA A 96 -3.61 3.60 -8.23
N GLU A 97 -2.28 3.49 -8.34
CA GLU A 97 -1.40 3.39 -7.19
C GLU A 97 -1.44 4.66 -6.34
N LEU A 98 -1.44 5.84 -6.98
CA LEU A 98 -1.57 7.11 -6.27
C LEU A 98 -2.91 7.21 -5.55
N LEU A 99 -4.03 6.86 -6.20
CA LEU A 99 -5.35 6.85 -5.56
C LEU A 99 -5.44 5.85 -4.41
N ALA A 100 -4.79 4.70 -4.53
CA ALA A 100 -4.78 3.67 -3.48
C ALA A 100 -3.89 4.03 -2.28
N ALA A 101 -2.84 4.83 -2.49
CA ALA A 101 -2.02 5.41 -1.42
C ALA A 101 -2.70 6.61 -0.73
N MET A 102 -3.75 7.17 -1.33
CA MET A 102 -4.49 8.29 -0.76
C MET A 102 -5.72 7.78 0.02
N PRO A 103 -5.90 8.17 1.29
CA PRO A 103 -7.12 7.88 2.03
C PRO A 103 -8.34 8.42 1.27
N PRO A 104 -9.50 7.72 1.26
CA PRO A 104 -10.67 8.14 0.49
C PRO A 104 -11.21 9.52 0.88
N ASP A 105 -10.99 9.95 2.13
CA ASP A 105 -11.30 11.30 2.63
C ASP A 105 -10.31 12.38 2.14
N GLN A 106 -9.17 11.97 1.56
CA GLN A 106 -8.11 12.84 1.04
C GLN A 106 -8.01 12.81 -0.49
N VAL A 107 -8.79 11.97 -1.18
CA VAL A 107 -8.88 11.92 -2.65
C VAL A 107 -9.73 13.10 -3.16
N GLU A 108 -9.27 14.30 -2.85
CA GLU A 108 -9.80 15.54 -3.42
C GLU A 108 -8.95 15.93 -4.63
N GLU A 109 -9.58 16.47 -5.67
CA GLU A 109 -8.89 16.81 -6.93
C GLU A 109 -7.72 17.78 -6.71
N ALA A 110 -7.88 18.76 -5.82
CA ALA A 110 -6.81 19.69 -5.47
C ALA A 110 -5.59 18.96 -4.86
N ARG A 111 -5.83 18.06 -3.91
CA ARG A 111 -4.80 17.29 -3.21
C ARG A 111 -4.13 16.24 -4.11
N PHE A 112 -4.93 15.61 -4.96
CA PHE A 112 -4.43 14.70 -5.97
C PHE A 112 -3.48 15.44 -6.92
N ASN A 113 -3.90 16.59 -7.47
CA ASN A 113 -3.09 17.40 -8.37
C ASN A 113 -1.81 17.93 -7.71
N GLU A 114 -1.87 18.34 -6.44
CA GLU A 114 -0.69 18.74 -5.66
C GLU A 114 0.31 17.58 -5.50
N THR A 115 -0.19 16.38 -5.24
CA THR A 115 0.64 15.18 -5.11
C THR A 115 1.27 14.80 -6.45
N VAL A 116 0.50 14.84 -7.54
CA VAL A 116 1.00 14.62 -8.91
C VAL A 116 2.11 15.63 -9.23
N ALA A 117 1.91 16.91 -8.93
CA ALA A 117 2.93 17.94 -9.14
C ALA A 117 4.21 17.68 -8.33
N THR A 118 4.05 17.22 -7.08
CA THR A 118 5.18 16.82 -6.22
C THR A 118 5.95 15.65 -6.83
N LEU A 119 5.25 14.60 -7.26
CA LEU A 119 5.84 13.42 -7.92
C LEU A 119 6.59 13.80 -9.20
N LEU A 120 5.95 14.60 -10.07
CA LEU A 120 6.57 15.11 -11.29
C LEU A 120 7.83 15.94 -10.98
N GLY A 121 7.79 16.78 -9.93
CA GLY A 121 8.94 17.55 -9.47
C GLY A 121 10.10 16.69 -8.96
N MET A 122 9.82 15.49 -8.48
CA MET A 122 10.83 14.49 -8.08
C MET A 122 11.30 13.61 -9.26
N GLY A 123 10.86 13.88 -10.48
CA GLY A 123 11.20 13.11 -11.68
C GLY A 123 10.37 11.83 -11.86
N ILE A 124 9.31 11.66 -11.08
CA ILE A 124 8.42 10.49 -11.15
C ILE A 124 7.23 10.83 -12.04
N ARG A 125 7.04 10.08 -13.12
CA ARG A 125 5.91 10.28 -14.03
C ARG A 125 4.64 9.65 -13.46
N VAL A 126 3.51 10.35 -13.59
CA VAL A 126 2.20 9.75 -13.29
C VAL A 126 1.57 9.31 -14.60
N VAL A 127 1.27 8.01 -14.72
CA VAL A 127 0.67 7.41 -15.92
C VAL A 127 -0.75 6.92 -15.65
N GLU A 128 -1.59 6.92 -16.67
CA GLU A 128 -2.88 6.22 -16.65
C GLU A 128 -2.57 4.72 -16.80
N GLY A 129 -2.74 3.97 -15.72
CA GLY A 129 -2.56 2.51 -15.65
C GLY A 129 -3.88 1.81 -15.46
#